data_AF-A0A932TDJ7-F1
#
_entry.id   AF-A0A932TDJ7-F1
#
_cell.length_a   1.000
_cell.length_b   1.000
_cell.length_c   1.000
_cell.angle_alpha   90.00
_cell.angle_beta   90.00
_cell.angle_gamma   90.00
#
_symmetry.space_group_name_H-M   'P 1'
#
loop_
_entity.id
_entity.type
_entity.pdbx_description
1 polymer ?
#
loop_
_entity_poly.entity_id
_entity_poly.type
_entity_poly.pdbx_seq_one_letter_code
_entity_poly.pdbx_strand_id
1 'polypeptide(L)'
;MSVTIRARFDGRVIIPEEPVDLPIDQPLVVELTPVPREEEKPSEAVIRQRLRRLEEASGRISAPPIPAEALCRENLYDERI
;
A
#
# COMPACT_ATOMS: atom_id res chain seq x y z
N MET A 1 -15.28 -27.18 -14.73
CA MET A 1 -15.53 -25.74 -14.88
C MET A 1 -14.59 -25.02 -13.93
N SER A 2 -13.83 -24.04 -14.42
CA SER A 2 -13.01 -23.16 -13.59
C SER A 2 -13.79 -21.87 -13.30
N VAL A 3 -13.78 -21.45 -12.04
CA VAL A 3 -14.37 -20.17 -11.60
C VAL A 3 -13.21 -19.26 -11.20
N THR A 4 -13.14 -18.08 -11.80
CA THR A 4 -12.13 -17.09 -11.46
C THR A 4 -12.73 -16.11 -10.46
N ILE A 5 -12.16 -16.05 -9.26
CA ILE A 5 -12.56 -15.11 -8.21
C ILE A 5 -11.47 -14.06 -8.00
N ARG A 6 -11.86 -12.82 -7.69
CA ARG A 6 -10.94 -11.81 -7.17
C ARG A 6 -10.80 -12.02 -5.67
N ALA A 7 -9.57 -12.08 -5.20
CA ALA A 7 -9.28 -12.27 -3.79
C ALA A 7 -8.02 -11.51 -3.41
N ARG A 8 -7.97 -11.06 -2.16
CA ARG A 8 -6.78 -10.44 -1.56
C ARG A 8 -6.08 -11.43 -0.64
N PHE A 9 -4.75 -11.32 -0.58
CA PHE A 9 -3.96 -12.08 0.37
C PHE A 9 -3.63 -11.22 1.59
N ASP A 10 -4.05 -11.65 2.78
CA ASP A 10 -3.83 -10.93 4.05
C ASP A 10 -2.55 -11.38 4.77
N GLY A 11 -1.57 -11.91 4.03
CA GLY A 11 -0.34 -12.47 4.59
C GLY A 11 -0.46 -13.91 5.12
N ARG A 12 -1.67 -14.40 5.33
CA ARG A 12 -1.94 -15.78 5.80
C ARG A 12 -3.06 -16.50 5.05
N VAL A 13 -4.11 -15.78 4.70
CA VAL A 13 -5.32 -16.35 4.08
C VAL A 13 -5.68 -15.60 2.79
N ILE A 14 -6.27 -16.33 1.84
CA ILE A 14 -6.87 -15.77 0.63
C ILE A 14 -8.33 -15.41 0.98
N ILE A 15 -8.67 -14.13 0.87
CA ILE A 15 -9.99 -13.59 1.19
C ILE A 15 -10.66 -13.15 -0.11
N PRO A 16 -11.74 -13.81 -0.56
CA PRO A 16 -12.52 -13.36 -1.70
C PRO A 16 -13.06 -11.94 -1.50
N GLU A 17 -13.05 -11.13 -2.55
CA GLU A 17 -13.67 -9.80 -2.51
C GLU A 17 -15.20 -9.89 -2.55
N GLU A 18 -15.74 -10.95 -3.15
CA GLU A 18 -17.16 -11.26 -3.24
C GLU A 18 -17.47 -12.59 -2.54
N PRO A 19 -18.66 -12.74 -1.92
CA PRO A 19 -19.08 -14.01 -1.33
C PRO A 19 -19.10 -15.13 -2.38
N VAL A 20 -18.51 -16.28 -2.03
CA VAL A 20 -18.47 -17.46 -2.91
C VAL A 20 -19.27 -18.57 -2.22
N ASP A 21 -20.18 -19.19 -2.96
CA ASP A 21 -20.96 -20.33 -2.48
C ASP A 21 -20.26 -21.62 -2.89
N LEU A 22 -19.53 -22.24 -1.94
CA LEU A 22 -18.80 -23.49 -2.12
C LEU A 22 -19.09 -24.45 -0.97
N PRO A 23 -19.11 -25.78 -1.23
CA PRO A 23 -19.22 -26.79 -0.19
C PRO A 23 -18.09 -26.66 0.85
N ILE A 24 -18.46 -26.87 2.12
CA ILE A 24 -17.51 -26.90 3.24
C ILE A 24 -16.49 -28.03 3.00
N ASP A 25 -15.22 -27.74 3.30
CA ASP A 25 -14.07 -28.66 3.16
C ASP A 25 -13.78 -29.15 1.74
N GLN A 26 -14.33 -28.50 0.71
CA GLN A 26 -13.96 -28.83 -0.66
C GLN A 26 -12.51 -28.42 -0.95
N PRO A 27 -11.63 -29.35 -1.37
CA PRO A 27 -10.28 -29.00 -1.79
C PRO A 27 -10.31 -28.20 -3.10
N LEU A 28 -9.56 -27.11 -3.15
CA LEU A 28 -9.49 -26.19 -4.30
C LEU A 28 -8.07 -26.16 -4.87
N VAL A 29 -7.97 -26.16 -6.20
CA VAL A 29 -6.72 -25.88 -6.92
C VAL A 29 -6.77 -24.41 -7.35
N VAL A 30 -5.77 -23.63 -6.94
CA VAL A 30 -5.74 -22.18 -7.16
C VAL A 30 -4.63 -21.82 -8.14
N GLU A 31 -4.96 -21.06 -9.17
CA GLU A 31 -4.00 -20.42 -10.07
C GLU A 31 -3.93 -18.93 -9.73
N LEU A 32 -2.72 -18.43 -9.49
CA LEU A 32 -2.50 -17.04 -9.07
C LEU A 32 -2.11 -16.20 -10.28
N THR A 33 -3.03 -15.33 -10.71
CA THR A 33 -2.75 -14.30 -11.71
C THR A 33 -2.54 -12.97 -10.98
N PRO A 34 -1.31 -12.44 -10.90
CA PRO A 34 -1.07 -11.16 -10.26
C PRO A 34 -1.78 -10.06 -11.05
N VAL A 35 -2.79 -9.45 -10.43
CA VAL A 35 -3.45 -8.27 -10.97
C VAL A 35 -2.57 -7.07 -10.62
N PRO A 36 -2.12 -6.26 -11.60
CA PRO A 36 -1.40 -5.04 -11.30
C PRO A 36 -2.27 -4.21 -10.36
N ARG A 37 -1.72 -3.87 -9.19
CA ARG A 37 -2.37 -2.92 -8.32
C ARG A 37 -2.40 -1.60 -9.09
N GLU A 38 -3.59 -1.16 -9.49
CA GLU A 38 -3.78 0.26 -9.74
C GLU A 38 -3.57 0.92 -8.39
N GLU A 39 -2.32 1.26 -8.09
CA GLU A 39 -2.07 2.28 -7.10
C GLU A 39 -2.89 3.47 -7.58
N GLU A 40 -3.93 3.83 -6.81
CA GLU A 40 -4.70 5.04 -7.03
C GLU A 40 -3.71 6.19 -6.95
N LYS A 41 -3.11 6.53 -8.09
CA LYS A 41 -2.25 7.68 -8.20
C LYS A 41 -3.15 8.85 -7.87
N PRO A 42 -2.86 9.62 -6.81
CA PRO A 42 -3.68 10.75 -6.46
C PRO A 42 -3.81 11.64 -7.69
N SER A 43 -5.04 12.06 -7.99
CA SER A 43 -5.28 12.90 -9.16
C SER A 43 -4.44 14.18 -9.08
N GLU A 44 -4.11 14.77 -10.22
CA GLU A 44 -3.34 16.01 -10.29
C GLU A 44 -3.94 17.13 -9.42
N ALA A 45 -5.28 17.16 -9.31
CA ALA A 45 -5.99 18.09 -8.43
C ALA A 45 -5.66 17.87 -6.94
N VAL A 46 -5.60 16.61 -6.49
CA VAL A 46 -5.23 16.26 -5.11
C VAL A 46 -3.77 16.61 -4.84
N ILE A 47 -2.87 16.35 -5.80
CA ILE A 47 -1.45 16.71 -5.69
C ILE A 47 -1.30 18.23 -5.55
N ARG A 48 -1.94 19.01 -6.43
CA ARG A 48 -1.91 20.47 -6.37
C ARG A 48 -2.47 21.03 -5.06
N GLN A 49 -3.56 20.44 -4.55
CA GLN A 49 -4.13 20.84 -3.27
C GLN A 49 -3.16 20.58 -2.11
N ARG A 50 -2.46 19.45 -2.11
CA ARG A 50 -1.45 19.12 -1.09
C ARG A 50 -0.27 20.07 -1.13
N LEU A 51 0.25 20.37 -2.32
CA LEU A 51 1.34 21.34 -2.50
C LEU A 51 0.94 22.73 -2.01
N ARG A 52 -0.26 23.21 -2.36
CA ARG A 52 -0.77 24.49 -1.88
C ARG A 52 -0.85 24.56 -0.34
N ARG A 53 -1.34 23.50 0.31
CA ARG A 53 -1.36 23.42 1.78
C ARG A 53 0.04 23.45 2.38
N LEU A 54 1.01 22.79 1.73
CA LEU A 54 2.40 22.79 2.15
C LEU A 54 3.01 24.19 2.03
N GLU A 55 2.75 24.90 0.93
CA GLU A 55 3.18 26.30 0.73
C GLU A 55 2.56 27.24 1.78
N GLU A 56 1.25 27.11 2.02
CA GLU A 56 0.55 27.92 3.03
C GLU A 56 1.02 27.62 4.47
N ALA A 57 1.49 26.40 4.74
CA ALA A 57 2.07 26.00 6.01
C ALA A 57 3.59 26.26 6.11
N SER A 58 4.25 26.52 4.97
CA SER A 58 5.68 26.77 4.93
C SER A 58 6.02 28.02 5.74
N GLY A 59 7.08 27.94 6.55
CA GLY A 59 7.46 29.00 7.49
C GLY A 59 6.62 29.07 8.77
N ARG A 60 5.49 28.34 8.89
CA ARG A 60 4.73 28.22 10.15
C ARG A 60 5.18 27.04 11.03
N ILE A 61 5.85 26.08 10.41
CA ILE A 61 6.44 24.91 11.08
C ILE A 61 7.95 25.09 11.06
N SER A 62 8.54 25.35 12.23
CA SER A 62 9.98 25.22 12.42
C SER A 62 10.26 23.78 12.77
N ALA A 63 10.64 22.99 11.76
CA ALA A 63 11.19 21.66 11.97
C ALA A 63 12.72 21.78 11.98
N PRO A 64 13.42 21.08 12.89
CA PRO A 64 14.87 20.95 12.77
C PRO A 64 15.21 20.32 11.41
N PRO A 65 16.22 20.83 10.70
CA PRO A 65 16.62 20.25 9.42
C PRO A 65 16.99 18.78 9.64
N ILE A 66 16.32 17.89 8.92
CA ILE A 66 16.67 16.47 8.95
C ILE A 66 17.99 16.33 8.18
N PRO A 67 19.08 15.85 8.81
CA PRO A 67 20.34 15.63 8.13
C PRO A 67 20.14 14.68 6.95
N ALA A 68 20.89 14.88 5.86
CA ALA A 68 20.74 14.07 4.65
C ALA A 68 21.00 12.58 4.93
N GLU A 69 21.88 12.29 5.89
CA GLU A 69 22.20 10.97 6.39
C GLU A 69 20.94 10.32 6.99
N ALA A 70 20.16 11.03 7.80
CA ALA A 70 18.93 10.50 8.40
C ALA A 70 17.82 10.19 7.38
N LEU A 71 17.95 10.64 6.13
CA LEU A 71 17.02 10.32 5.03
C LEU A 71 17.39 9.01 4.32
N CYS A 72 18.59 8.48 4.52
CA CYS A 72 19.03 7.21 3.92
C CYS A 72 18.51 6.02 4.74
N ARG A 73 17.90 5.05 4.03
CA ARG A 73 17.37 3.79 4.61
C ARG A 73 18.42 2.99 5.39
N GLU A 74 19.70 3.19 5.07
CA GLU A 74 20.83 2.49 5.68
C GLU A 74 21.04 2.89 7.16
N ASN A 75 20.74 4.14 7.53
CA ASN A 75 20.92 4.65 8.88
C ASN A 75 19.78 4.27 9.85
N LEU A 76 18.80 3.48 9.41
CA LEU A 76 17.65 3.07 10.24
C LEU A 76 18.04 2.05 11.34
N TYR A 77 19.19 1.39 11.22
CA TYR A 77 19.61 0.31 12.13
C TYR A 77 20.95 0.56 12.84
N ASP A 78 21.61 1.70 12.64
CA ASP A 78 22.95 1.96 13.18
C ASP A 78 22.98 2.14 14.71
N GLU A 79 21.84 2.43 15.35
CA GLU A 79 21.74 2.56 16.82
C GLU A 79 21.60 1.22 17.57
N ARG A 80 21.74 0.07 16.89
CA ARG A 80 21.65 -1.26 17.52
C ARG A 80 22.93 -2.09 17.34
N ILE A 81 24.09 -1.58 17.74
CA ILE A 81 25.30 -2.39 17.99
C ILE A 81 26.02 -1.86 19.24
#